data_AF-A0A0K8TSX6-F1
#
_entry.id   AF-A0A0K8TSX6-F1
#
_cell.length_a   1.000
_cell.length_b   1.000
_cell.length_c   1.000
_cell.angle_alpha   90.00
_cell.angle_beta   90.00
_cell.angle_gamma   90.00
#
_symmetry.space_group_name_H-M   'P 1'
#
loop_
_entity.id
_entity.type
_entity.pdbx_description
1 polymer ?
#
loop_
_entity_poly.entity_id
_entity_poly.type
_entity_poly.pdbx_seq_one_letter_code
_entity_poly.pdbx_strand_id
1 'polypeptide(L)'
;SKKIEEGQEYIRQAEKSLKTSLLKWRPDYEVAADEYNKAATAFRIAKAYDQCKDCFQKAADCHKQGRSWFHAAKCYEQIILILKETNNLIQIEEYANRACKLYQQHGSPESAASALDKAAKCMEGAHPDVALRLYQHAMEVVMIEDSTRQAAEYASKVSRIMVKLGMYDQAADAIRREIGLNQQTESYQAIGRLAVALVLVQLGRGDYVAAEKAFKEWGNCCDVQEVQTLEMLLQAYDDEDPETAQRALASPFIRHMDVEYSKLARDLPLPKGVSTAPKATVIENATASYKSPNAGNPSPSAGEAPSAAPAAPDDDDYEEGGLR
;
A
#
# COMPACT_ATOMS: atom_id res chain seq x y z
N SER A 1 6.30 41.73 19.89
CA SER A 1 6.99 40.47 20.21
C SER A 1 8.36 40.57 19.62
N LYS A 2 9.42 40.36 20.41
CA LYS A 2 10.81 40.64 20.00
C LYS A 2 11.17 40.02 18.65
N LYS A 3 10.69 38.80 18.37
CA LYS A 3 10.93 38.10 17.10
C LYS A 3 10.15 38.66 15.91
N ILE A 4 8.95 39.22 16.13
CA ILE A 4 8.18 39.91 15.09
C ILE A 4 8.89 41.20 14.68
N GLU A 5 9.39 41.97 15.65
CA GLU A 5 10.14 43.21 15.39
C GLU A 5 11.46 42.94 14.66
N GLU A 6 12.17 41.89 15.06
CA GLU A 6 13.37 41.39 14.36
C GLU A 6 13.05 40.99 12.91
N GLY A 7 11.96 40.26 12.67
CA GLY A 7 11.52 39.91 11.32
C GLY A 7 11.18 41.13 10.46
N GLN A 8 10.54 42.15 11.03
CA GLN A 8 10.27 43.40 10.33
C GLN A 8 11.54 44.17 9.97
N GLU A 9 12.56 44.14 10.83
CA GLU A 9 13.84 44.77 10.56
C GLU A 9 14.56 44.07 9.39
N TYR A 10 14.57 42.75 9.37
CA TYR A 10 15.10 41.99 8.22
C TYR A 10 14.35 42.29 6.92
N ILE A 11 13.02 42.47 6.96
CA ILE A 11 12.26 42.93 5.78
C ILE A 11 12.75 44.30 5.29
N ARG A 12 12.95 45.27 6.19
CA ARG A 12 13.45 46.60 5.80
C ARG A 12 14.84 46.52 5.15
N GLN A 13 15.70 45.66 5.67
CA GLN A 13 17.04 45.42 5.11
C GLN A 13 16.94 44.78 3.73
N ALA A 14 16.08 43.77 3.55
CA ALA A 14 15.82 43.16 2.25
C ALA A 14 15.32 44.20 1.23
N GLU A 15 14.33 45.01 1.59
CA GLU A 15 13.77 46.06 0.72
C GLU A 15 14.80 47.13 0.38
N LYS A 16 15.69 47.48 1.32
CA LYS A 16 16.81 48.41 1.07
C LYS A 16 17.80 47.82 0.06
N SER A 17 18.11 46.52 0.15
CA SER A 17 18.99 45.82 -0.79
C SER A 17 18.41 45.74 -2.20
N LEU A 18 17.09 45.77 -2.35
CA LEU A 18 16.42 45.81 -3.65
C LEU A 18 16.41 47.20 -4.30
N LYS A 19 16.61 48.28 -3.53
CA LYS A 19 16.62 49.64 -4.08
C LYS A 19 17.89 49.89 -4.91
N THR A 20 17.70 50.48 -6.08
CA THR A 20 18.77 51.02 -6.91
C THR A 20 19.05 52.48 -6.54
N SER A 21 20.28 52.91 -6.75
CA SER A 21 20.74 54.29 -6.50
C SER A 21 21.71 54.70 -7.62
N LEU A 22 22.12 55.97 -7.67
CA LEU A 22 23.09 56.49 -8.65
C LEU A 22 24.43 55.72 -8.64
N LEU A 23 24.75 55.05 -7.53
CA LEU A 23 25.93 54.18 -7.37
C LEU A 23 25.62 52.68 -7.54
N LYS A 24 24.34 52.26 -7.48
CA LYS A 24 23.90 50.87 -7.54
C LYS A 24 22.81 50.71 -8.59
N TRP A 25 23.23 50.29 -9.78
CA TRP A 25 22.37 50.19 -10.97
C TRP A 25 21.56 48.90 -11.05
N ARG A 26 21.84 47.92 -10.19
CA ARG A 26 21.11 46.64 -10.13
C ARG A 26 20.72 46.29 -8.68
N PRO A 27 19.48 45.82 -8.44
CA PRO A 27 19.10 45.26 -7.15
C PRO A 27 20.02 44.13 -6.72
N ASP A 28 20.27 44.02 -5.42
CA ASP A 28 21.02 42.89 -4.87
C ASP A 28 20.02 41.85 -4.37
N TYR A 29 19.68 40.93 -5.29
CA TYR A 29 18.69 39.89 -5.06
C TYR A 29 19.19 38.80 -4.11
N GLU A 30 20.50 38.58 -4.05
CA GLU A 30 21.10 37.57 -3.17
C GLU A 30 20.97 38.02 -1.72
N VAL A 31 21.43 39.23 -1.40
CA VAL A 31 21.28 39.80 -0.05
C VAL A 31 19.82 39.94 0.33
N ALA A 32 18.95 40.38 -0.59
CA ALA A 32 17.53 40.51 -0.30
C ALA A 32 16.89 39.15 0.05
N ALA A 33 17.24 38.07 -0.68
CA ALA A 33 16.71 36.74 -0.41
C ALA A 33 17.16 36.22 0.96
N ASP A 34 18.43 36.42 1.32
CA ASP A 34 18.97 36.02 2.63
C ASP A 34 18.28 36.74 3.78
N GLU A 35 18.06 38.05 3.65
CA GLU A 35 17.33 38.83 4.65
C GLU A 35 15.86 38.41 4.74
N TYR A 36 15.19 38.10 3.63
CA TYR A 36 13.84 37.53 3.68
C TYR A 36 13.80 36.14 4.34
N ASN A 37 14.80 35.28 4.13
CA ASN A 37 14.90 33.97 4.79
C ASN A 37 15.10 34.11 6.32
N LYS A 38 15.91 35.08 6.76
CA LYS A 38 16.07 35.42 8.18
C LYS A 38 14.75 35.95 8.76
N ALA A 39 14.05 36.83 8.04
CA ALA A 39 12.73 37.32 8.43
C ALA A 39 11.73 36.18 8.57
N ALA A 40 11.66 35.27 7.59
CA ALA A 40 10.77 34.12 7.61
C ALA A 40 11.02 33.22 8.83
N THR A 41 12.30 33.00 9.19
CA THR A 41 12.69 32.24 10.37
C THR A 41 12.22 32.93 11.66
N ALA A 42 12.39 34.25 11.77
CA ALA A 42 11.94 35.01 12.93
C ALA A 42 10.41 34.97 13.09
N PHE A 43 9.65 35.11 11.99
CA PHE A 43 8.19 34.99 12.00
C PHE A 43 7.72 33.58 12.34
N ARG A 44 8.41 32.54 11.87
CA ARG A 44 8.10 31.15 12.23
C ARG A 44 8.23 30.92 13.72
N ILE A 45 9.32 31.39 14.35
CA ILE A 45 9.52 31.29 15.81
C ILE A 45 8.42 32.03 16.57
N ALA A 46 7.98 33.18 16.05
CA ALA A 46 6.89 33.96 16.61
C ALA A 46 5.49 33.38 16.32
N LYS A 47 5.38 32.25 15.61
CA LYS A 47 4.13 31.63 15.13
C LYS A 47 3.28 32.55 14.23
N ALA A 48 3.91 33.55 13.61
CA ALA A 48 3.29 34.42 12.63
C ALA A 48 3.39 33.78 11.23
N TYR A 49 2.64 32.69 11.01
CA TYR A 49 2.81 31.82 9.85
C TYR A 49 2.50 32.49 8.50
N ASP A 50 1.52 33.39 8.44
CA ASP A 50 1.22 34.14 7.21
C ASP A 50 2.40 35.03 6.79
N GLN A 51 2.96 35.79 7.74
CA GLN A 51 4.15 36.61 7.50
C GLN A 51 5.36 35.77 7.13
N CYS A 52 5.52 34.60 7.77
CA CYS A 52 6.57 33.63 7.43
C CYS A 52 6.44 33.16 5.96
N LYS A 53 5.22 32.79 5.54
CA LYS A 53 4.93 32.36 4.17
C LYS A 53 5.25 33.46 3.16
N ASP A 54 4.79 34.68 3.42
CA ASP A 54 5.01 35.84 2.55
C ASP A 54 6.51 36.15 2.39
N CYS A 55 7.28 36.04 3.48
CA CYS A 55 8.74 36.20 3.42
C CYS A 55 9.40 35.13 2.56
N PHE A 56 9.02 33.84 2.70
CA PHE A 56 9.57 32.79 1.83
C PHE A 56 9.18 32.97 0.36
N GLN A 57 7.98 33.48 0.07
CA GLN A 57 7.59 33.80 -1.31
C GLN A 57 8.48 34.92 -1.88
N LYS A 58 8.68 35.99 -1.12
CA LYS A 58 9.58 37.09 -1.53
C LYS A 58 11.03 36.62 -1.70
N ALA A 59 11.52 35.76 -0.81
CA ALA A 59 12.85 35.14 -0.94
C ALA A 59 12.95 34.30 -2.23
N ALA A 60 11.94 33.47 -2.52
CA ALA A 60 11.89 32.68 -3.75
C ALA A 60 11.92 33.55 -5.00
N ASP A 61 11.18 34.65 -5.01
CA ASP A 61 11.15 35.58 -6.15
C ASP A 61 12.46 36.35 -6.31
N CYS A 62 13.17 36.67 -5.22
CA CYS A 62 14.52 37.23 -5.29
C CYS A 62 15.51 36.20 -5.86
N HIS A 63 15.50 34.96 -5.35
CA HIS A 63 16.35 33.88 -5.89
C HIS A 63 16.07 33.62 -7.38
N LYS A 64 14.81 33.65 -7.83
CA LYS A 64 14.45 33.53 -9.24
C LYS A 64 14.99 34.68 -10.10
N GLN A 65 14.91 35.92 -9.61
CA GLN A 65 15.50 37.08 -10.30
C GLN A 65 17.03 36.98 -10.39
N GLY A 66 17.66 36.43 -9.35
CA GLY A 66 19.07 36.06 -9.33
C GLY A 66 19.44 34.77 -10.08
N ARG A 67 18.47 34.10 -10.75
CA ARG A 67 18.64 32.80 -11.43
C ARG A 67 19.15 31.66 -10.54
N SER A 68 18.94 31.75 -9.24
CA SER A 68 19.29 30.74 -8.24
C SER A 68 18.10 29.79 -8.03
N TRP A 69 17.82 28.94 -9.03
CA TRP A 69 16.62 28.11 -9.09
C TRP A 69 16.51 27.13 -7.92
N PHE A 70 17.62 26.53 -7.50
CA PHE A 70 17.66 25.58 -6.38
C PHE A 70 17.20 26.22 -5.07
N HIS A 71 17.72 27.41 -4.75
CA HIS A 71 17.36 28.12 -3.52
C HIS A 71 15.90 28.61 -3.56
N ALA A 72 15.41 29.05 -4.73
CA ALA A 72 14.00 29.37 -4.90
C ALA A 72 13.09 28.16 -4.65
N ALA A 73 13.48 26.97 -5.13
CA ALA A 73 12.75 25.73 -4.88
C ALA A 73 12.74 25.36 -3.38
N LYS A 74 13.87 25.55 -2.68
CA LYS A 74 13.97 25.37 -1.22
C LYS A 74 13.01 26.28 -0.45
N CYS A 75 12.82 27.53 -0.87
CA CYS A 75 11.84 28.42 -0.26
C CYS A 75 10.40 27.88 -0.43
N TYR A 76 10.05 27.31 -1.59
CA TYR A 76 8.75 26.66 -1.76
C TYR A 76 8.59 25.38 -0.91
N GLU A 77 9.64 24.58 -0.72
CA GLU A 77 9.62 23.47 0.26
C GLU A 77 9.36 23.97 1.69
N GLN A 78 9.94 25.11 2.09
CA GLN A 78 9.64 25.70 3.40
C GLN A 78 8.17 26.13 3.51
N ILE A 79 7.60 26.71 2.46
CA ILE A 79 6.17 27.07 2.42
C ILE A 79 5.28 25.84 2.62
N ILE A 80 5.60 24.70 1.99
CA ILE A 80 4.86 23.45 2.17
C ILE A 80 4.84 23.01 3.64
N LEU A 81 5.98 23.14 4.34
CA LEU A 81 6.04 22.83 5.78
C LEU A 81 5.15 23.75 6.62
N ILE A 82 5.12 25.05 6.30
CA ILE A 82 4.24 26.02 6.98
C ILE A 82 2.76 25.72 6.70
N LEU A 83 2.41 25.36 5.47
CA LEU A 83 1.05 24.97 5.08
C LEU A 83 0.59 23.72 5.83
N LYS A 84 1.47 22.73 5.99
CA LYS A 84 1.21 21.56 6.82
C LYS A 84 0.98 21.93 8.29
N GLU A 85 1.85 22.78 8.85
CA GLU A 85 1.80 23.21 10.25
C GLU A 85 0.53 24.00 10.58
N THR A 86 0.01 24.75 9.61
CA THR A 86 -1.24 25.53 9.71
C THR A 86 -2.49 24.77 9.24
N ASN A 87 -2.34 23.50 8.85
CA ASN A 87 -3.40 22.66 8.27
C ASN A 87 -4.08 23.28 7.02
N ASN A 88 -3.37 24.13 6.28
CA ASN A 88 -3.84 24.71 5.02
C ASN A 88 -3.35 23.87 3.83
N LEU A 89 -3.91 22.67 3.71
CA LEU A 89 -3.41 21.65 2.80
C LEU A 89 -3.73 21.92 1.31
N ILE A 90 -4.73 22.76 1.03
CA ILE A 90 -5.24 23.05 -0.32
C ILE A 90 -4.13 23.60 -1.24
N GLN A 91 -3.18 24.36 -0.70
CA GLN A 91 -2.11 25.00 -1.48
C GLN A 91 -0.86 24.12 -1.66
N ILE A 92 -0.75 22.96 -0.99
CA ILE A 92 0.49 22.15 -0.99
C ILE A 92 0.84 21.66 -2.39
N GLU A 93 -0.14 21.17 -3.16
CA GLU A 93 0.07 20.69 -4.53
C GLU A 93 0.64 21.78 -5.44
N GLU A 94 0.15 23.01 -5.30
CA GLU A 94 0.62 24.16 -6.08
C GLU A 94 2.11 24.44 -5.81
N TYR A 95 2.51 24.57 -4.54
CA TYR A 95 3.90 24.87 -4.18
C TYR A 95 4.85 23.71 -4.47
N ALA A 96 4.38 22.46 -4.34
CA ALA A 96 5.15 21.27 -4.69
C ALA A 96 5.49 21.27 -6.19
N ASN A 97 4.51 21.56 -7.05
CA ASN A 97 4.72 21.66 -8.49
C ASN A 97 5.63 22.84 -8.87
N ARG A 98 5.54 23.98 -8.16
CA ARG A 98 6.47 25.10 -8.37
C ARG A 98 7.91 24.73 -7.97
N ALA A 99 8.10 24.03 -6.85
CA ALA A 99 9.42 23.55 -6.43
C ALA A 99 10.00 22.54 -7.42
N CYS A 100 9.20 21.56 -7.85
CA CYS A 100 9.57 20.56 -8.86
C CYS A 100 10.09 21.21 -10.14
N LYS A 101 9.32 22.14 -10.71
CA LYS A 101 9.71 22.87 -11.94
C LYS A 101 11.04 23.59 -11.79
N LEU A 102 11.29 24.23 -10.65
CA LEU A 102 12.55 24.94 -10.41
C LEU A 102 13.73 23.98 -10.22
N TYR A 103 13.53 22.84 -9.55
CA TYR A 103 14.57 21.82 -9.46
C TYR A 103 14.89 21.18 -10.81
N GLN A 104 13.90 20.95 -11.67
CA GLN A 104 14.13 20.51 -13.05
C GLN A 104 14.88 21.57 -13.87
N GLN A 105 14.51 22.85 -13.76
CA GLN A 105 15.26 23.95 -14.40
C GLN A 105 16.70 24.09 -13.90
N HIS A 106 16.96 23.73 -12.66
CA HIS A 106 18.31 23.65 -12.11
C HIS A 106 19.10 22.45 -12.64
N GLY A 107 18.44 21.41 -13.16
CA GLY A 107 19.06 20.14 -13.53
C GLY A 107 19.21 19.17 -12.35
N SER A 108 18.32 19.24 -11.35
CA SER A 108 18.27 18.31 -10.21
C SER A 108 16.92 17.57 -10.14
N PRO A 109 16.69 16.58 -11.02
CA PRO A 109 15.46 15.79 -11.05
C PRO A 109 15.25 14.98 -9.75
N GLU A 110 16.32 14.50 -9.12
CA GLU A 110 16.25 13.84 -7.81
C GLU A 110 15.66 14.78 -6.73
N SER A 111 16.09 16.04 -6.69
CA SER A 111 15.52 17.03 -5.77
C SER A 111 14.07 17.35 -6.10
N ALA A 112 13.72 17.36 -7.40
CA ALA A 112 12.35 17.57 -7.85
C ALA A 112 11.42 16.46 -7.37
N ALA A 113 11.79 15.19 -7.60
CA ALA A 113 11.05 14.04 -7.13
C ALA A 113 10.96 13.99 -5.60
N SER A 114 12.06 14.28 -4.89
CA SER A 114 12.07 14.36 -3.42
C SER A 114 11.14 15.45 -2.85
N ALA A 115 11.04 16.59 -3.52
CA ALA A 115 10.12 17.66 -3.11
C ALA A 115 8.65 17.22 -3.26
N LEU A 116 8.31 16.54 -4.37
CA LEU A 116 6.99 15.96 -4.60
C LEU A 116 6.68 14.86 -3.57
N ASP A 117 7.64 13.97 -3.28
CA ASP A 117 7.52 12.91 -2.27
C ASP A 117 7.16 13.46 -0.88
N LYS A 118 7.89 14.48 -0.42
CA LYS A 118 7.62 15.12 0.87
C LYS A 118 6.25 15.78 0.90
N ALA A 119 5.86 16.43 -0.20
CA ALA A 119 4.53 17.04 -0.31
C ALA A 119 3.44 15.96 -0.26
N ALA A 120 3.59 14.87 -1.00
CA ALA A 120 2.65 13.74 -1.01
C ALA A 120 2.47 13.15 0.38
N LYS A 121 3.55 12.90 1.13
CA LYS A 121 3.52 12.45 2.53
C LYS A 121 2.74 13.37 3.46
N CYS A 122 2.70 14.68 3.19
CA CYS A 122 1.89 15.61 3.97
C CYS A 122 0.38 15.48 3.66
N MET A 123 0.04 14.99 2.47
CA MET A 123 -1.33 14.88 1.99
C MET A 123 -1.94 13.49 2.21
N GLU A 124 -1.16 12.42 2.35
CA GLU A 124 -1.66 11.04 2.42
C GLU A 124 -2.80 10.81 3.43
N GLY A 125 -2.76 11.49 4.58
CA GLY A 125 -3.76 11.36 5.63
C GLY A 125 -5.09 12.03 5.29
N ALA A 126 -5.03 13.26 4.77
CA ALA A 126 -6.22 14.12 4.59
C ALA A 126 -6.76 14.12 3.15
N HIS A 127 -5.88 14.05 2.15
CA HIS A 127 -6.20 14.08 0.73
C HIS A 127 -5.34 13.05 -0.04
N PRO A 128 -5.65 11.75 0.12
CA PRO A 128 -4.92 10.68 -0.57
C PRO A 128 -4.98 10.78 -2.10
N ASP A 129 -6.01 11.41 -2.67
CA ASP A 129 -6.12 11.67 -4.11
C ASP A 129 -5.05 12.68 -4.61
N VAL A 130 -4.74 13.69 -3.80
CA VAL A 130 -3.67 14.66 -4.08
C VAL A 130 -2.31 13.98 -3.94
N ALA A 131 -2.13 13.16 -2.90
CA ALA A 131 -0.90 12.40 -2.69
C ALA A 131 -0.62 11.47 -3.88
N LEU A 132 -1.65 10.82 -4.44
CA LEU A 132 -1.54 10.00 -5.63
C LEU A 132 -0.97 10.78 -6.82
N ARG A 133 -1.54 11.95 -7.14
CA ARG A 133 -1.07 12.80 -8.25
C ARG A 133 0.38 13.24 -8.05
N LEU A 134 0.76 13.60 -6.83
CA LEU A 134 2.13 14.00 -6.51
C LEU A 134 3.13 12.84 -6.66
N TYR A 135 2.78 11.63 -6.22
CA TYR A 135 3.63 10.45 -6.42
C TYR A 135 3.73 10.03 -7.89
N GLN A 136 2.64 10.11 -8.66
CA GLN A 136 2.67 9.87 -10.10
C GLN A 136 3.61 10.87 -10.80
N HIS A 137 3.51 12.15 -10.45
CA HIS A 137 4.41 13.17 -10.99
C HIS A 137 5.89 12.93 -10.58
N ALA A 138 6.14 12.49 -9.34
CA ALA A 138 7.48 12.13 -8.89
C ALA A 138 8.04 10.94 -9.69
N MET A 139 7.22 9.93 -9.95
CA MET A 139 7.56 8.77 -10.78
C MET A 139 7.90 9.20 -12.21
N GLU A 140 7.10 10.07 -12.83
CA GLU A 140 7.35 10.61 -14.17
C GLU A 140 8.70 11.35 -14.24
N VAL A 141 9.01 12.17 -13.23
CA VAL A 141 10.28 12.91 -13.16
C VAL A 141 11.48 11.95 -13.15
N VAL A 142 11.45 10.88 -12.36
CA VAL A 142 12.59 9.94 -12.28
C VAL A 142 12.68 8.99 -13.46
N MET A 143 11.56 8.70 -14.13
CA MET A 143 11.54 7.88 -15.34
C MET A 143 12.18 8.59 -16.54
N ILE A 144 12.11 9.92 -16.62
CA ILE A 144 12.80 10.71 -17.65
C ILE A 144 14.33 10.53 -17.56
N GLU A 145 14.85 10.31 -16.36
CA GLU A 145 16.28 10.17 -16.07
C GLU A 145 16.77 8.71 -16.07
N ASP A 146 15.95 7.79 -16.59
CA ASP A 146 16.23 6.35 -16.70
C ASP A 146 16.60 5.68 -15.36
N SER A 147 16.06 6.20 -14.25
CA SER A 147 16.31 5.67 -12.91
C SER A 147 15.27 4.61 -12.52
N THR A 148 15.42 3.39 -13.05
CA THR A 148 14.46 2.29 -12.81
C THR A 148 14.25 1.98 -11.33
N ARG A 149 15.30 2.03 -10.50
CA ARG A 149 15.20 1.76 -9.07
C ARG A 149 14.36 2.81 -8.33
N GLN A 150 14.54 4.09 -8.66
CA GLN A 150 13.72 5.16 -8.06
C GLN A 150 12.29 5.11 -8.59
N ALA A 151 12.11 4.79 -9.88
CA ALA A 151 10.79 4.60 -10.46
C ALA A 151 10.02 3.48 -9.75
N ALA A 152 10.68 2.36 -9.42
CA ALA A 152 10.07 1.27 -8.67
C ALA A 152 9.63 1.71 -7.26
N GLU A 153 10.42 2.53 -6.56
CA GLU A 153 10.03 3.06 -5.24
C GLU A 153 8.76 3.92 -5.32
N TYR A 154 8.67 4.82 -6.30
CA TYR A 154 7.46 5.64 -6.49
C TYR A 154 6.27 4.83 -7.01
N ALA A 155 6.50 3.85 -7.89
CA ALA A 155 5.46 2.92 -8.32
C ALA A 155 4.84 2.21 -7.12
N SER A 156 5.66 1.76 -6.15
CA SER A 156 5.19 1.17 -4.90
C SER A 156 4.26 2.07 -4.09
N LYS A 157 4.62 3.36 -3.95
CA LYS A 157 3.78 4.36 -3.28
C LYS A 157 2.47 4.60 -4.03
N VAL A 158 2.51 4.66 -5.37
CA VAL A 158 1.32 4.79 -6.22
C VAL A 158 0.39 3.60 -6.04
N SER A 159 0.90 2.36 -6.14
CA SER A 159 0.13 1.13 -5.95
C SER A 159 -0.60 1.12 -4.59
N ARG A 160 0.11 1.44 -3.51
CA ARG A 160 -0.44 1.48 -2.15
C ARG A 160 -1.53 2.53 -1.98
N ILE A 161 -1.32 3.74 -2.50
CA ILE A 161 -2.33 4.81 -2.42
C ILE A 161 -3.57 4.47 -3.25
N MET A 162 -3.43 3.84 -4.41
CA MET A 162 -4.58 3.36 -5.19
C MET A 162 -5.40 2.32 -4.43
N VAL A 163 -4.75 1.38 -3.73
CA VAL A 163 -5.44 0.43 -2.84
C VAL A 163 -6.15 1.15 -1.71
N LYS A 164 -5.50 2.13 -1.06
CA LYS A 164 -6.12 2.96 -0.01
C LYS A 164 -7.37 3.70 -0.49
N LEU A 165 -7.38 4.14 -1.75
CA LEU A 165 -8.51 4.83 -2.38
C LEU A 165 -9.61 3.87 -2.90
N GLY A 166 -9.41 2.55 -2.79
CA GLY A 166 -10.33 1.55 -3.34
C GLY A 166 -10.33 1.47 -4.87
N MET A 167 -9.31 2.04 -5.54
CA MET A 167 -9.20 2.10 -6.99
C MET A 167 -8.55 0.81 -7.52
N TYR A 168 -9.17 -0.34 -7.25
CA TYR A 168 -8.53 -1.65 -7.43
C TYR A 168 -8.16 -1.99 -8.88
N ASP A 169 -8.92 -1.54 -9.88
CA ASP A 169 -8.55 -1.69 -11.29
C ASP A 169 -7.21 -1.02 -11.59
N GLN A 170 -7.08 0.26 -11.19
CA GLN A 170 -5.87 1.04 -11.41
C GLN A 170 -4.71 0.52 -10.54
N ALA A 171 -5.00 0.07 -9.32
CA ALA A 171 -4.02 -0.54 -8.43
C ALA A 171 -3.42 -1.82 -9.05
N ALA A 172 -4.24 -2.68 -9.66
CA ALA A 172 -3.75 -3.88 -10.32
C ALA A 172 -2.79 -3.54 -11.47
N ASP A 173 -3.12 -2.52 -12.28
CA ASP A 173 -2.25 -2.07 -13.37
C ASP A 173 -0.97 -1.41 -12.86
N ALA A 174 -1.05 -0.65 -11.76
CA ALA A 174 0.11 -0.06 -11.09
C ALA A 174 1.05 -1.14 -10.55
N ILE A 175 0.52 -2.17 -9.88
CA ILE A 175 1.30 -3.30 -9.35
C ILE A 175 1.97 -4.08 -10.49
N ARG A 176 1.28 -4.33 -11.60
CA ARG A 176 1.89 -4.99 -12.78
C ARG A 176 3.04 -4.17 -13.36
N ARG A 177 2.88 -2.84 -13.43
CA ARG A 177 3.97 -1.94 -13.87
C ARG A 177 5.14 -2.00 -12.90
N GLU A 178 4.87 -2.01 -11.59
CA GLU A 178 5.89 -2.13 -10.54
C GLU A 178 6.64 -3.46 -10.62
N ILE A 179 5.94 -4.57 -10.88
CA ILE A 179 6.56 -5.88 -11.15
C ILE A 179 7.52 -5.77 -12.34
N GLY A 180 7.08 -5.16 -13.45
CA GLY A 180 7.93 -4.95 -14.63
C GLY A 180 9.19 -4.14 -14.34
N LEU A 181 9.11 -3.12 -13.49
CA LEU A 181 10.28 -2.35 -13.04
C LEU A 181 11.23 -3.21 -12.17
N ASN A 182 10.67 -4.02 -11.26
CA ASN A 182 11.47 -4.91 -10.41
C ASN A 182 12.09 -6.09 -11.19
N GLN A 183 11.51 -6.50 -12.31
CA GLN A 183 12.14 -7.47 -13.22
C GLN A 183 13.41 -6.92 -13.85
N GLN A 184 13.40 -5.66 -14.28
CA GLN A 184 14.57 -5.00 -14.86
C GLN A 184 15.73 -4.87 -13.87
N THR A 185 15.42 -4.79 -12.56
CA THR A 185 16.42 -4.74 -11.49
C THR A 185 16.64 -6.11 -10.82
N GLU A 186 16.14 -7.19 -11.41
CA GLU A 186 16.26 -8.58 -10.91
C GLU A 186 15.87 -8.76 -9.43
N SER A 187 14.90 -7.95 -8.97
CA SER A 187 14.49 -7.89 -7.58
C SER A 187 13.37 -8.90 -7.27
N TYR A 188 13.67 -10.18 -7.42
CA TYR A 188 12.68 -11.28 -7.33
C TYR A 188 11.90 -11.33 -6.01
N GLN A 189 12.56 -11.03 -4.87
CA GLN A 189 11.89 -10.95 -3.57
C GLN A 189 10.84 -9.83 -3.51
N ALA A 190 11.05 -8.72 -4.22
CA ALA A 190 10.04 -7.67 -4.34
C ALA A 190 8.88 -8.14 -5.22
N ILE A 191 9.19 -8.84 -6.32
CA ILE A 191 8.17 -9.43 -7.22
C ILE A 191 7.27 -10.42 -6.47
N GLY A 192 7.83 -11.30 -5.62
CA GLY A 192 7.03 -12.23 -4.80
C GLY A 192 6.03 -11.50 -3.90
N ARG A 193 6.48 -10.46 -3.18
CA ARG A 193 5.58 -9.63 -2.36
C ARG A 193 4.50 -8.91 -3.18
N LEU A 194 4.85 -8.45 -4.38
CA LEU A 194 3.90 -7.83 -5.31
C LEU A 194 2.92 -8.84 -5.92
N ALA A 195 3.31 -10.10 -6.09
CA ALA A 195 2.41 -11.17 -6.51
C ALA A 195 1.31 -11.38 -5.46
N VAL A 196 1.67 -11.45 -4.18
CA VAL A 196 0.71 -11.51 -3.05
C VAL A 196 -0.22 -10.29 -3.09
N ALA A 197 0.34 -9.08 -3.23
CA ALA A 197 -0.46 -7.85 -3.31
C ALA A 197 -1.43 -7.85 -4.50
N LEU A 198 -0.99 -8.32 -5.67
CA LEU A 198 -1.81 -8.40 -6.87
C LEU A 198 -2.95 -9.39 -6.67
N VAL A 199 -2.70 -10.58 -6.10
CA VAL A 199 -3.75 -11.56 -5.77
C VAL A 199 -4.79 -10.94 -4.84
N LEU A 200 -4.37 -10.28 -3.76
CA LEU A 200 -5.28 -9.61 -2.83
C LEU A 200 -6.13 -8.53 -3.52
N VAL A 201 -5.53 -7.72 -4.40
CA VAL A 201 -6.25 -6.69 -5.18
C VAL A 201 -7.25 -7.32 -6.14
N GLN A 202 -6.90 -8.43 -6.81
CA GLN A 202 -7.83 -9.13 -7.71
C GLN A 202 -9.02 -9.75 -6.97
N LEU A 203 -8.77 -10.36 -5.81
CA LEU A 203 -9.85 -10.85 -4.93
C LEU A 203 -10.73 -9.69 -4.44
N GLY A 204 -10.14 -8.52 -4.14
CA GLY A 204 -10.88 -7.31 -3.77
C GLY A 204 -11.75 -6.74 -4.90
N ARG A 205 -11.39 -6.99 -6.16
CA ARG A 205 -12.23 -6.70 -7.34
C ARG A 205 -13.37 -7.70 -7.51
N GLY A 206 -13.34 -8.83 -6.80
CA GLY A 206 -14.21 -9.98 -7.05
C GLY A 206 -13.84 -10.76 -8.31
N ASP A 207 -12.62 -10.58 -8.83
CA ASP A 207 -12.14 -11.21 -10.06
C ASP A 207 -11.20 -12.38 -9.72
N TYR A 208 -11.81 -13.51 -9.35
CA TYR A 208 -11.08 -14.72 -8.94
C TYR A 208 -10.18 -15.27 -10.07
N VAL A 209 -10.66 -15.23 -11.31
CA VAL A 209 -9.90 -15.71 -12.48
C VAL A 209 -8.63 -14.87 -12.68
N ALA A 210 -8.73 -13.55 -12.52
CA ALA A 210 -7.55 -12.69 -12.58
C ALA A 210 -6.61 -12.92 -11.38
N ALA A 211 -7.13 -13.26 -10.20
CA ALA A 211 -6.32 -13.59 -9.03
C ALA A 211 -5.50 -14.87 -9.27
N GLU A 212 -6.14 -15.93 -9.76
CA GLU A 212 -5.47 -17.20 -10.08
C GLU A 212 -4.44 -17.00 -11.20
N LYS A 213 -4.77 -16.20 -12.23
CA LYS A 213 -3.83 -15.85 -13.29
C LYS A 213 -2.60 -15.11 -12.75
N ALA A 214 -2.80 -14.12 -11.88
CA ALA A 214 -1.70 -13.39 -11.25
C ALA A 214 -0.79 -14.31 -10.42
N PHE A 215 -1.39 -15.26 -9.69
CA PHE A 215 -0.64 -16.26 -8.94
C PHE A 215 0.15 -17.20 -9.86
N LYS A 216 -0.44 -17.69 -10.96
CA LYS A 216 0.26 -18.54 -11.93
C LYS A 216 1.43 -17.83 -12.61
N GLU A 217 1.28 -16.54 -12.92
CA GLU A 217 2.32 -15.74 -13.58
C GLU A 217 3.50 -15.42 -12.65
N TRP A 218 3.22 -15.08 -11.39
CA TRP A 218 4.22 -14.48 -10.48
C TRP A 218 4.51 -15.28 -9.21
N GLY A 219 3.75 -16.34 -8.95
CA GLY A 219 3.86 -17.17 -7.74
C GLY A 219 5.21 -17.86 -7.59
N ASN A 220 5.91 -18.14 -8.69
CA ASN A 220 7.26 -18.71 -8.66
C ASN A 220 8.31 -17.79 -8.00
N CYS A 221 8.02 -16.49 -7.85
CA CYS A 221 8.88 -15.55 -7.13
C CYS A 221 8.57 -15.47 -5.63
N CYS A 222 7.53 -16.16 -5.15
CA CYS A 222 7.16 -16.18 -3.74
C CYS A 222 7.93 -17.28 -3.00
N ASP A 223 8.04 -17.15 -1.67
CA ASP A 223 8.57 -18.22 -0.84
C ASP A 223 7.60 -19.42 -0.79
N VAL A 224 8.13 -20.63 -0.61
CA VAL A 224 7.32 -21.88 -0.62
C VAL A 224 6.12 -21.82 0.34
N GLN A 225 6.29 -21.22 1.52
CA GLN A 225 5.22 -21.06 2.51
C GLN A 225 4.15 -20.05 2.07
N GLU A 226 4.55 -19.00 1.34
CA GLU A 226 3.63 -18.01 0.77
C GLU A 226 2.83 -18.65 -0.36
N VAL A 227 3.48 -19.42 -1.24
CA VAL A 227 2.85 -20.21 -2.31
C VAL A 227 1.77 -21.13 -1.75
N GLN A 228 2.10 -21.95 -0.74
CA GLN A 228 1.14 -22.85 -0.09
C GLN A 228 -0.06 -22.10 0.50
N THR A 229 0.19 -20.93 1.08
CA THR A 229 -0.90 -20.11 1.65
C THR A 229 -1.77 -19.48 0.57
N LEU A 230 -1.18 -19.04 -0.54
CA LEU A 230 -1.93 -18.50 -1.68
C LEU A 230 -2.73 -19.59 -2.41
N GLU A 231 -2.19 -20.80 -2.56
CA GLU A 231 -2.93 -21.96 -3.08
C GLU A 231 -4.13 -22.29 -2.19
N MET A 232 -3.91 -22.38 -0.88
CA MET A 232 -4.99 -22.59 0.10
C MET A 232 -6.02 -21.47 0.06
N LEU A 233 -5.59 -20.22 -0.11
CA LEU A 233 -6.49 -19.07 -0.24
C LEU A 233 -7.34 -19.20 -1.50
N LEU A 234 -6.73 -19.42 -2.67
CA LEU A 234 -7.44 -19.51 -3.93
C LEU A 234 -8.40 -20.70 -3.96
N GLN A 235 -7.94 -21.87 -3.50
CA GLN A 235 -8.80 -23.06 -3.39
C GLN A 235 -10.00 -22.82 -2.45
N ALA A 236 -9.82 -22.08 -1.35
CA ALA A 236 -10.93 -21.74 -0.48
C ALA A 236 -11.97 -20.81 -1.15
N TYR A 237 -11.55 -19.95 -2.08
CA TYR A 237 -12.51 -19.16 -2.88
C TYR A 237 -13.22 -20.03 -3.92
N ASP A 238 -12.55 -21.03 -4.50
CA ASP A 238 -13.13 -22.00 -5.44
C ASP A 238 -14.15 -22.93 -4.76
N ASP A 239 -13.80 -23.46 -3.58
CA ASP A 239 -14.62 -24.37 -2.77
C ASP A 239 -15.73 -23.65 -1.98
N GLU A 240 -15.80 -22.33 -2.10
CA GLU A 240 -16.66 -21.45 -1.30
C GLU A 240 -16.49 -21.64 0.24
N ASP A 241 -15.27 -21.88 0.72
CA ASP A 241 -14.96 -22.08 2.15
C ASP A 241 -14.49 -20.78 2.84
N PRO A 242 -15.38 -20.06 3.56
CA PRO A 242 -15.02 -18.82 4.23
C PRO A 242 -14.04 -19.02 5.40
N GLU A 243 -14.05 -20.18 6.07
CA GLU A 243 -13.19 -20.42 7.24
C GLU A 243 -11.74 -20.58 6.80
N THR A 244 -11.51 -21.34 5.74
CA THR A 244 -10.16 -21.54 5.21
C THR A 244 -9.63 -20.29 4.53
N ALA A 245 -10.47 -19.55 3.80
CA ALA A 245 -10.10 -18.25 3.24
C ALA A 245 -9.68 -17.26 4.35
N GLN A 246 -10.47 -17.17 5.43
CA GLN A 246 -10.18 -16.29 6.56
C GLN A 246 -8.87 -16.68 7.27
N ARG A 247 -8.60 -17.99 7.41
CA ARG A 247 -7.35 -18.51 7.98
C ARG A 247 -6.14 -18.15 7.13
N ALA A 248 -6.24 -18.30 5.81
CA ALA A 248 -5.18 -17.95 4.86
C ALA A 248 -4.86 -16.45 4.90
N LEU A 249 -5.89 -15.59 4.84
CA LEU A 249 -5.78 -14.13 4.94
C LEU A 249 -5.21 -13.67 6.30
N ALA A 250 -5.40 -14.47 7.35
CA ALA A 250 -4.85 -14.23 8.67
C ALA A 250 -3.37 -14.68 8.84
N SER A 251 -2.74 -15.20 7.80
CA SER A 251 -1.35 -15.65 7.87
C SER A 251 -0.39 -14.51 8.26
N PRO A 252 0.72 -14.82 8.97
CA PRO A 252 1.64 -13.79 9.44
C PRO A 252 2.20 -12.92 8.30
N PHE A 253 2.60 -13.50 7.17
CA PHE A 253 3.22 -12.71 6.09
C PHE A 253 2.24 -11.70 5.47
N ILE A 254 0.97 -12.09 5.26
CA ILE A 254 -0.09 -11.18 4.78
C ILE A 254 -0.34 -10.06 5.78
N ARG A 255 -0.37 -10.37 7.08
CA ARG A 255 -0.58 -9.36 8.14
C ARG A 255 0.58 -8.36 8.26
N HIS A 256 1.80 -8.79 7.98
CA HIS A 256 3.00 -7.95 8.02
C HIS A 256 3.33 -7.26 6.69
N MET A 257 2.46 -7.35 5.68
CA MET A 257 2.59 -6.53 4.47
C MET A 257 2.44 -5.04 4.79
N ASP A 258 2.67 -4.19 3.79
CA ASP A 258 2.32 -2.77 3.90
C ASP A 258 0.88 -2.60 4.36
N VAL A 259 0.67 -1.60 5.21
CA VAL A 259 -0.57 -1.37 5.96
C VAL A 259 -1.81 -1.37 5.05
N GLU A 260 -1.69 -0.82 3.85
CA GLU A 260 -2.78 -0.78 2.86
C GLU A 260 -3.19 -2.18 2.38
N TYR A 261 -2.23 -3.07 2.10
CA TYR A 261 -2.50 -4.44 1.68
C TYR A 261 -2.98 -5.32 2.84
N SER A 262 -2.43 -5.14 4.05
CA SER A 262 -2.90 -5.87 5.24
C SER A 262 -4.34 -5.48 5.61
N LYS A 263 -4.70 -4.21 5.45
CA LYS A 263 -6.10 -3.74 5.62
C LYS A 263 -7.01 -4.30 4.55
N LEU A 264 -6.57 -4.27 3.28
CA LEU A 264 -7.31 -4.91 2.18
C LEU A 264 -7.60 -6.38 2.50
N ALA A 265 -6.57 -7.16 2.85
CA ALA A 265 -6.71 -8.58 3.17
C ALA A 265 -7.71 -8.85 4.31
N ARG A 266 -7.72 -7.98 5.34
CA ARG A 266 -8.67 -8.07 6.45
C ARG A 266 -10.11 -7.77 6.01
N ASP A 267 -10.29 -6.81 5.10
CA ASP A 267 -11.59 -6.30 4.69
C ASP A 267 -12.12 -7.01 3.42
N LEU A 268 -11.41 -8.02 2.90
CA LEU A 268 -11.80 -8.79 1.72
C LEU A 268 -13.14 -9.51 1.95
N PRO A 269 -14.07 -9.46 0.97
CA PRO A 269 -15.28 -10.27 1.02
C PRO A 269 -14.93 -11.76 0.99
N LEU A 270 -15.30 -12.48 2.05
CA LEU A 270 -15.14 -13.94 2.09
C LEU A 270 -16.10 -14.61 1.10
N PRO A 271 -15.72 -15.78 0.55
CA PRO A 271 -16.61 -16.55 -0.30
C PRO A 271 -17.91 -16.92 0.45
N LYS A 272 -19.00 -17.05 -0.30
CA LYS A 272 -20.32 -17.32 0.27
C LYS A 272 -20.42 -18.81 0.58
N GLY A 273 -20.10 -19.21 1.81
CA GLY A 273 -20.25 -20.60 2.21
C GLY A 273 -21.68 -21.11 2.06
N VAL A 274 -21.80 -22.37 1.61
CA VAL A 274 -23.00 -23.17 1.85
C VAL A 274 -23.13 -23.28 3.37
N SER A 275 -24.23 -22.76 3.94
CA SER A 275 -24.50 -22.86 5.38
C SER A 275 -24.58 -24.35 5.76
N THR A 276 -23.47 -24.92 6.21
CA THR A 276 -23.50 -26.22 6.86
C THR A 276 -24.02 -25.96 8.27
N ALA A 277 -25.24 -26.45 8.53
CA ALA A 277 -25.84 -26.44 9.85
C ALA A 277 -24.82 -26.97 10.87
N PRO A 278 -24.73 -26.37 12.08
CA PRO A 278 -23.71 -26.74 13.04
C PRO A 278 -23.78 -28.24 13.31
N LYS A 279 -22.68 -28.95 13.04
CA LYS A 279 -22.55 -30.38 13.37
C LYS A 279 -22.82 -30.52 14.87
N ALA A 280 -23.89 -31.24 15.19
CA ALA A 280 -24.25 -31.58 16.55
C ALA A 280 -23.02 -32.17 17.26
N THR A 281 -22.64 -31.56 18.38
CA THR A 281 -21.62 -32.09 19.29
C THR A 281 -22.02 -33.49 19.70
N VAL A 282 -21.29 -34.51 19.22
CA VAL A 282 -21.35 -35.86 19.76
C VAL A 282 -20.77 -35.78 21.17
N ILE A 283 -21.64 -35.86 22.18
CA ILE A 283 -21.23 -35.98 23.58
C ILE A 283 -20.70 -37.42 23.74
N GLU A 284 -19.38 -37.56 23.76
CA GLU A 284 -18.70 -38.77 24.18
C GLU A 284 -18.86 -38.94 25.70
N ASN A 285 -19.34 -40.12 26.12
CA ASN A 285 -19.63 -40.57 27.49
C ASN A 285 -21.06 -40.34 27.99
N ALA A 286 -21.99 -41.17 27.52
CA ALA A 286 -23.19 -41.53 28.28
C ALA A 286 -23.14 -43.02 28.65
N THR A 287 -22.55 -43.34 29.81
CA THR A 287 -22.73 -44.65 30.45
C THR A 287 -23.32 -44.51 31.86
N ALA A 288 -24.57 -44.99 31.93
CA ALA A 288 -25.26 -45.69 33.02
C ALA A 288 -25.47 -45.02 34.39
N SER A 289 -26.74 -44.68 34.65
CA SER A 289 -27.40 -45.24 35.83
C SER A 289 -28.90 -45.39 35.57
N TYR A 290 -29.34 -46.59 35.21
CA TYR A 290 -30.75 -46.97 35.28
C TYR A 290 -30.85 -48.22 36.16
N LYS A 291 -31.42 -48.06 37.36
CA LYS A 291 -31.76 -49.16 38.28
C LYS A 291 -33.17 -49.63 37.98
N SER A 292 -33.30 -50.92 37.69
CA SER A 292 -34.54 -51.63 37.40
C SER A 292 -35.34 -51.94 38.68
N PRO A 293 -36.68 -51.93 38.64
CA PRO A 293 -37.51 -52.63 39.59
C PRO A 293 -38.51 -53.55 38.88
N ASN A 294 -38.32 -54.87 38.93
CA ASN A 294 -39.24 -55.78 39.62
C ASN A 294 -38.84 -57.25 39.48
N ALA A 295 -39.18 -58.00 40.53
CA ALA A 295 -38.90 -59.41 40.77
C ALA A 295 -39.77 -60.40 39.97
N GLY A 296 -39.28 -61.62 39.80
CA GLY A 296 -40.09 -62.80 39.42
C GLY A 296 -39.29 -63.93 38.78
N ASN A 297 -39.13 -65.05 39.50
CA ASN A 297 -38.30 -66.23 39.20
C ASN A 297 -39.06 -67.26 38.28
N PRO A 298 -38.58 -68.50 38.00
CA PRO A 298 -37.83 -68.92 36.79
C PRO A 298 -38.45 -70.08 35.93
N SER A 299 -38.03 -70.19 34.64
CA SER A 299 -37.84 -71.39 33.73
C SER A 299 -38.94 -72.49 33.58
N PRO A 300 -38.88 -73.50 32.64
CA PRO A 300 -38.08 -73.76 31.40
C PRO A 300 -38.89 -74.32 30.18
N SER A 301 -38.19 -74.83 29.14
CA SER A 301 -38.59 -75.77 28.04
C SER A 301 -39.03 -75.12 26.71
N ALA A 302 -38.79 -75.65 25.49
CA ALA A 302 -38.00 -76.74 24.91
C ALA A 302 -38.16 -76.65 23.36
N GLY A 303 -37.26 -77.28 22.59
CA GLY A 303 -37.45 -77.63 21.16
C GLY A 303 -37.02 -76.54 20.17
N GLU A 304 -36.42 -76.80 19.02
CA GLU A 304 -36.01 -78.02 18.32
C GLU A 304 -35.15 -77.54 17.13
N ALA A 305 -34.13 -78.30 16.75
CA ALA A 305 -33.28 -78.08 15.57
C ALA A 305 -33.88 -78.82 14.34
N PRO A 306 -33.18 -79.08 13.23
CA PRO A 306 -32.28 -78.28 12.37
C PRO A 306 -32.67 -78.45 10.86
N SER A 307 -31.90 -77.87 9.92
CA SER A 307 -31.64 -78.34 8.53
C SER A 307 -31.31 -77.15 7.61
N ALA A 308 -30.35 -77.12 6.69
CA ALA A 308 -29.24 -77.97 6.27
C ALA A 308 -28.36 -77.13 5.32
N ALA A 309 -27.06 -77.42 5.27
CA ALA A 309 -26.08 -76.95 4.27
C ALA A 309 -26.21 -77.80 2.96
N PRO A 310 -25.32 -77.76 1.92
CA PRO A 310 -24.01 -77.06 1.78
C PRO A 310 -23.60 -76.54 0.35
N ALA A 311 -22.44 -75.85 0.32
CA ALA A 311 -21.32 -75.86 -0.64
C ALA A 311 -21.48 -75.80 -2.20
N ALA A 312 -20.92 -74.73 -2.81
CA ALA A 312 -19.83 -74.60 -3.84
C ALA A 312 -19.62 -75.66 -4.97
N PRO A 313 -18.78 -75.44 -6.02
CA PRO A 313 -18.41 -74.24 -6.83
C PRO A 313 -18.32 -74.52 -8.38
N ASP A 314 -17.70 -73.58 -9.12
CA ASP A 314 -16.86 -73.70 -10.33
C ASP A 314 -17.36 -73.41 -11.78
N ASP A 315 -16.49 -72.63 -12.43
CA ASP A 315 -16.02 -72.53 -13.83
C ASP A 315 -16.93 -72.09 -14.99
N ASP A 316 -16.49 -71.03 -15.71
CA ASP A 316 -15.86 -71.19 -17.03
C ASP A 316 -15.26 -69.88 -17.59
N ASP A 317 -14.03 -70.06 -18.10
CA ASP A 317 -13.16 -69.32 -19.02
C ASP A 317 -13.64 -68.09 -19.83
N TYR A 318 -12.71 -67.17 -20.11
CA TYR A 318 -12.22 -66.87 -21.48
C TYR A 318 -10.92 -66.02 -21.44
N GLU A 319 -9.86 -66.63 -21.99
CA GLU A 319 -8.63 -66.14 -22.64
C GLU A 319 -8.67 -64.74 -23.29
N GLU A 320 -7.59 -64.09 -23.74
CA GLU A 320 -6.13 -64.10 -23.61
C GLU A 320 -5.65 -62.98 -24.59
N GLY A 321 -4.51 -62.35 -24.30
CA GLY A 321 -3.68 -61.68 -25.33
C GLY A 321 -3.74 -60.16 -25.30
N GLY A 322 -2.63 -59.42 -25.30
CA GLY A 322 -1.23 -59.77 -25.48
C GLY A 322 -0.46 -58.46 -25.65
N LEU A 323 0.72 -58.41 -25.05
CA LEU A 323 1.59 -57.24 -24.86
C LEU A 323 2.18 -56.70 -26.17
N ARG A 324 2.35 -55.37 -26.22
CA ARG A 324 3.64 -54.69 -26.49
C ARG A 324 3.64 -53.29 -25.94
#